data_AF-A0A8H3QL72-F1
#
_entry.id   AF-A0A8H3QL72-F1
#
_cell.length_a   1.000
_cell.length_b   1.000
_cell.length_c   1.000
_cell.angle_alpha   90.00
_cell.angle_beta   90.00
_cell.angle_gamma   90.00
#
_symmetry.space_group_name_H-M   'P 1'
#
loop_
_entity.id
_entity.type
_entity.pdbx_description
1 polymer ?
#
loop_
_entity_poly.entity_id
_entity_poly.type
_entity_poly.pdbx_seq_one_letter_code
_entity_poly.pdbx_strand_id
1 'polypeptide(L)'
;MVSYTKDHIIYWPSFFKAKLDNDKNANTLAIINSCLQNEQELGLIIIYLNFISFYASEFIQCLDFFQKIKKPVIPFTELRLQQLTAYIETYRNSNDFGPSLENLIIQHRFNTHEIYSVFRMAFEVAYDKFTAHIPNHPARSLFFSCQAFDPKFIHFEDALRKNIRQYNAVKEFENPSDELLREWGIYCGLNNELIGEVKLDKYWLNKATQLPILSNLALD
;
A
#
# COMPACT_ATOMS: atom_id res chain seq x y z
N MET A 1 8.63 8.18 12.11
CA MET A 1 9.76 9.13 12.00
C MET A 1 9.34 10.41 11.28
N VAL A 2 8.74 10.34 10.08
CA VAL A 2 8.32 11.54 9.32
C VAL A 2 7.29 12.41 10.06
N SER A 3 6.27 11.83 10.71
CA SER A 3 5.29 12.61 11.49
C SER A 3 5.93 13.38 12.64
N TYR A 4 6.85 12.73 13.37
CA TYR A 4 7.63 13.40 14.41
C TYR A 4 8.44 14.56 13.85
N THR A 5 9.14 14.34 12.72
CA THR A 5 9.92 15.40 12.05
C THR A 5 9.04 16.56 11.60
N LYS A 6 7.88 16.29 11.00
CA LYS A 6 6.89 17.30 10.58
C LYS A 6 6.45 18.17 11.75
N ASP A 7 6.14 17.56 12.90
CA ASP A 7 5.62 18.27 14.07
C ASP A 7 6.69 19.10 14.79
N HIS A 8 7.98 18.78 14.61
CA HIS A 8 9.09 19.42 15.32
C HIS A 8 9.97 20.32 14.44
N ILE A 9 9.70 20.43 13.13
CA ILE A 9 10.50 21.24 12.18
C ILE A 9 10.62 22.70 12.62
N ILE A 10 9.61 23.24 13.32
CA ILE A 10 9.61 24.62 13.84
C ILE A 10 10.73 24.89 14.85
N TYR A 11 11.24 23.85 15.52
CA TYR A 11 12.31 23.97 16.50
C TYR A 11 13.70 23.79 15.88
N TRP A 12 13.78 23.32 14.63
CA TRP A 12 15.06 23.03 13.99
C TRP A 12 15.94 24.27 13.80
N PRO A 13 15.43 25.43 13.35
CA PRO A 13 16.26 26.61 13.16
C PRO A 13 16.96 27.06 14.46
N SER A 14 16.25 27.09 15.59
CA SER A 14 16.82 27.48 16.88
C SER A 14 17.77 26.43 17.43
N PHE A 15 17.43 25.15 17.30
CA PHE A 15 18.28 24.03 17.72
C PHE A 15 19.63 24.02 16.98
N PHE A 16 19.62 24.09 15.65
CA PHE A 16 20.85 24.03 14.86
C PHE A 16 21.71 25.29 15.01
N LYS A 17 21.09 26.46 15.22
CA LYS A 17 21.81 27.69 15.58
C LYS A 17 22.56 27.53 16.90
N ALA A 18 21.89 27.09 17.96
CA ALA A 18 22.51 26.85 19.26
C ALA A 18 23.63 25.79 19.18
N LYS A 19 23.48 24.77 18.34
CA LYS A 19 24.49 23.74 18.13
C LYS A 19 25.74 24.28 17.43
N LEU A 20 25.56 25.12 16.40
CA LEU A 20 26.65 25.77 15.68
C LEU A 20 27.40 26.77 16.58
N ASP A 21 26.70 27.49 17.46
CA ASP A 21 27.32 28.41 18.41
C ASP A 21 28.29 27.70 19.37
N ASN A 22 28.01 26.42 19.70
CA ASN A 22 28.84 25.57 20.54
C ASN A 22 29.97 24.85 19.79
N ASP A 23 29.83 24.64 18.47
CA ASP A 23 30.83 23.97 17.63
C ASP A 23 30.98 24.69 16.28
N LYS A 24 31.71 25.81 16.31
CA LYS A 24 31.84 26.75 15.19
C LYS A 24 32.64 26.22 14.01
N ASN A 25 33.38 25.12 14.18
CA ASN A 25 34.22 24.53 13.14
C ASN A 25 33.50 23.43 12.36
N ALA A 26 32.28 23.05 12.76
CA ALA A 26 31.49 22.03 12.10
C ALA A 26 30.87 22.57 10.79
N ASN A 27 31.58 22.39 9.67
CA ASN A 27 31.15 22.83 8.34
C ASN A 27 29.73 22.32 7.98
N THR A 28 29.41 21.07 8.34
CA THR A 28 28.06 20.50 8.13
C THR A 28 26.97 21.24 8.92
N LEU A 29 27.24 21.65 10.17
CA LEU A 29 26.28 22.41 10.97
C LEU A 29 26.07 23.82 10.39
N ALA A 30 27.13 24.43 9.86
CA ALA A 30 27.03 25.73 9.19
C ALA A 30 26.13 25.65 7.95
N ILE A 31 26.28 24.61 7.11
CA ILE A 31 25.44 24.38 5.94
C ILE A 31 23.98 24.15 6.34
N ILE A 32 23.72 23.25 7.29
CA ILE A 32 22.35 22.96 7.76
C ILE A 32 21.70 24.22 8.35
N ASN A 33 22.42 24.95 9.20
CA ASN A 33 21.90 26.18 9.79
C ASN A 33 21.60 27.22 8.69
N SER A 34 22.52 27.44 7.73
CA SER A 34 22.28 28.36 6.62
C SER A 34 21.00 28.01 5.85
N CYS A 35 20.78 26.72 5.57
CA CYS A 35 19.57 26.23 4.91
C CYS A 35 18.31 26.51 5.73
N LEU A 36 18.33 26.19 7.03
CA LEU A 36 17.17 26.37 7.91
C LEU A 36 16.85 27.84 8.24
N GLN A 37 17.82 28.74 8.14
CA GLN A 37 17.59 30.19 8.30
C GLN A 37 17.09 30.85 7.00
N ASN A 38 17.20 30.19 5.85
CA ASN A 38 16.63 30.65 4.60
C ASN A 38 15.13 30.32 4.56
N GLU A 39 14.28 31.36 4.58
CA GLU A 39 12.82 31.19 4.61
C GLU A 39 12.27 30.36 3.44
N GLN A 40 12.86 30.50 2.26
CA GLN A 40 12.43 29.78 1.07
C GLN A 40 12.81 28.30 1.16
N GLU A 41 14.06 28.00 1.54
CA GLU A 41 14.51 26.61 1.71
C GLU A 41 13.76 25.90 2.83
N LEU A 42 13.57 26.57 3.98
CA LEU A 42 12.78 26.03 5.08
C LEU A 42 11.33 25.78 4.66
N GLY A 43 10.71 26.71 3.93
CA GLY A 43 9.35 26.55 3.40
C GLY A 43 9.23 25.32 2.49
N LEU A 44 10.21 25.09 1.62
CA LEU A 44 10.24 23.92 0.75
C LEU A 44 10.36 22.61 1.55
N ILE A 45 11.23 22.58 2.57
CA ILE A 45 11.38 21.43 3.48
C ILE A 45 10.06 21.13 4.18
N ILE A 46 9.36 22.15 4.69
CA ILE A 46 8.06 22.00 5.36
C ILE A 46 7.03 21.39 4.40
N ILE A 47 6.94 21.90 3.18
CA ILE A 47 6.02 21.40 2.15
C ILE A 47 6.29 19.92 1.86
N TYR A 48 7.55 19.55 1.64
CA TYR A 48 7.93 18.17 1.32
C TYR A 48 7.71 17.20 2.47
N LEU A 49 7.98 17.60 3.71
CA LEU A 49 7.68 16.76 4.88
C LEU A 49 6.19 16.50 5.05
N ASN A 50 5.35 17.51 4.79
CA ASN A 50 3.90 17.34 4.84
C ASN A 50 3.42 16.40 3.71
N PHE A 51 3.93 16.56 2.50
CA PHE A 51 3.65 15.65 1.38
C PHE A 51 4.00 14.20 1.74
N ILE A 52 5.23 13.94 2.19
CA ILE A 52 5.64 12.60 2.59
C ILE A 52 4.74 12.08 3.73
N SER A 53 4.42 12.92 4.72
CA SER A 53 3.56 12.51 5.84
C SER A 53 2.14 12.14 5.40
N PHE A 54 1.59 12.77 4.36
CA PHE A 54 0.23 12.50 3.89
C PHE A 54 0.16 11.29 2.97
N TYR A 55 1.19 11.07 2.15
CA TYR A 55 1.14 10.06 1.08
C TYR A 55 1.97 8.79 1.36
N ALA A 56 2.88 8.80 2.33
CA ALA A 56 3.67 7.61 2.65
C ALA A 56 2.86 6.52 3.38
N SER A 57 1.71 6.85 3.96
CA SER A 57 0.95 5.91 4.81
C SER A 57 0.52 4.65 4.07
N GLU A 58 0.09 4.77 2.81
CA GLU A 58 -0.33 3.62 2.01
C GLU A 58 0.83 2.64 1.74
N PHE A 59 2.02 3.17 1.45
CA PHE A 59 3.21 2.34 1.28
C PHE A 59 3.61 1.62 2.58
N ILE A 60 3.53 2.32 3.71
CA ILE A 60 3.83 1.74 5.03
C ILE A 60 2.81 0.65 5.38
N GLN A 61 1.52 0.91 5.20
CA GLN A 61 0.46 -0.07 5.46
C GLN A 61 0.61 -1.31 4.57
N CYS A 62 0.97 -1.13 3.30
CA CYS A 62 1.24 -2.22 2.37
C CYS A 62 2.46 -3.05 2.83
N LEU A 63 3.55 -2.40 3.25
CA LEU A 63 4.72 -3.07 3.80
C LEU A 63 4.39 -3.85 5.09
N ASP A 64 3.70 -3.21 6.03
CA ASP A 64 3.25 -3.81 7.29
C ASP A 64 2.33 -5.01 7.04
N PHE A 65 1.52 -4.96 5.99
CA PHE A 65 0.69 -6.09 5.58
C PHE A 65 1.55 -7.29 5.18
N PHE A 66 2.54 -7.11 4.31
CA PHE A 66 3.42 -8.18 3.85
C PHE A 66 4.40 -8.68 4.92
N GLN A 67 4.77 -7.85 5.88
CA GLN A 67 5.67 -8.22 6.98
C GLN A 67 4.99 -9.02 8.11
N LYS A 68 3.68 -9.29 8.04
CA LYS A 68 2.97 -10.12 9.04
C LYS A 68 3.33 -11.60 8.91
N ILE A 69 4.43 -12.00 9.56
CA ILE A 69 5.09 -13.33 9.51
C ILE A 69 4.20 -14.55 9.91
N LYS A 70 2.93 -14.40 10.28
CA LYS A 70 2.11 -15.51 10.82
C LYS A 70 0.63 -15.51 10.40
N LYS A 71 0.25 -14.81 9.34
CA LYS A 71 -1.16 -14.75 8.89
C LYS A 71 -1.30 -15.29 7.46
N PRO A 72 -2.42 -15.94 7.11
CA PRO A 72 -2.72 -16.34 5.74
C PRO A 72 -3.05 -15.09 4.89
N VAL A 73 -2.01 -14.36 4.50
CA VAL A 73 -2.11 -13.09 3.76
C VAL A 73 -2.11 -13.29 2.24
N ILE A 74 -1.74 -14.48 1.76
CA ILE A 74 -1.63 -14.80 0.34
C ILE A 74 -2.95 -14.52 -0.41
N PRO A 75 -4.13 -14.93 0.08
CA PRO A 75 -5.41 -14.64 -0.59
C PRO A 75 -5.72 -13.15 -0.81
N PHE A 76 -5.11 -12.26 -0.03
CA PHE A 76 -5.32 -10.82 -0.16
C PHE A 76 -4.18 -10.10 -0.91
N THR A 77 -3.11 -10.80 -1.27
CA THR A 77 -1.91 -10.20 -1.86
C THR A 77 -2.20 -9.51 -3.18
N GLU A 78 -2.92 -10.18 -4.09
CA GLU A 78 -3.25 -9.59 -5.40
C GLU A 78 -4.10 -8.32 -5.25
N LEU A 79 -5.13 -8.35 -4.40
CA LEU A 79 -5.97 -7.19 -4.11
C LEU A 79 -5.14 -6.01 -3.57
N ARG A 80 -4.22 -6.28 -2.63
CA ARG A 80 -3.34 -5.25 -2.06
C ARG A 80 -2.43 -4.64 -3.13
N LEU A 81 -1.90 -5.44 -4.03
CA LEU A 81 -1.08 -4.97 -5.15
C LEU A 81 -1.91 -4.13 -6.12
N GLN A 82 -3.14 -4.53 -6.44
CA GLN A 82 -4.06 -3.75 -7.29
C GLN A 82 -4.40 -2.38 -6.65
N GLN A 83 -4.68 -2.36 -5.35
CA GLN A 83 -4.93 -1.12 -4.61
C GLN A 83 -3.71 -0.19 -4.63
N LEU A 84 -2.51 -0.72 -4.39
CA LEU A 84 -1.27 0.06 -4.46
C LEU A 84 -1.02 0.59 -5.88
N THR A 85 -1.25 -0.22 -6.91
CA THR A 85 -1.16 0.23 -8.32
C THR A 85 -2.10 1.41 -8.57
N ALA A 86 -3.39 1.26 -8.23
CA ALA A 86 -4.39 2.30 -8.43
C ALA A 86 -4.05 3.59 -7.66
N TYR A 87 -3.52 3.45 -6.45
CA TYR A 87 -3.06 4.58 -5.64
C TYR A 87 -1.92 5.35 -6.32
N ILE A 88 -0.87 4.64 -6.74
CA ILE A 88 0.27 5.26 -7.44
C ILE A 88 -0.19 5.91 -8.75
N GLU A 89 -1.01 5.21 -9.53
CA GLU A 89 -1.54 5.70 -10.81
C GLU A 89 -2.40 6.95 -10.66
N THR A 90 -3.19 7.03 -9.59
CA THR A 90 -3.99 8.22 -9.28
C THR A 90 -3.10 9.44 -9.10
N TYR A 91 -2.04 9.34 -8.28
CA TYR A 91 -1.24 10.50 -7.90
C TYR A 91 -0.15 10.87 -8.90
N ARG A 92 0.38 9.94 -9.72
CA ARG A 92 1.25 10.30 -10.85
C ARG A 92 0.50 11.16 -11.88
N ASN A 93 -0.80 10.96 -12.01
CA ASN A 93 -1.66 11.66 -12.97
C ASN A 93 -2.48 12.81 -12.32
N SER A 94 -2.27 13.08 -11.02
CA SER A 94 -3.09 14.05 -10.29
C SER A 94 -2.67 15.50 -10.55
N ASN A 95 -3.67 16.36 -10.66
CA ASN A 95 -3.51 17.81 -10.65
C ASN A 95 -3.85 18.43 -9.29
N ASP A 96 -4.21 17.61 -8.31
CA ASP A 96 -4.59 18.03 -6.97
C ASP A 96 -4.00 17.11 -5.90
N PHE A 97 -3.44 17.72 -4.85
CA PHE A 97 -2.89 17.05 -3.67
C PHE A 97 -3.59 17.51 -2.37
N GLY A 98 -4.79 18.04 -2.52
CA GLY A 98 -5.68 18.41 -1.43
C GLY A 98 -5.38 19.80 -0.83
N PRO A 99 -6.40 20.40 -0.19
CA PRO A 99 -6.35 21.79 0.25
C PRO A 99 -5.30 22.05 1.34
N SER A 100 -4.92 21.04 2.12
CA SER A 100 -3.90 21.21 3.16
C SER A 100 -2.51 21.50 2.59
N LEU A 101 -2.12 20.81 1.51
CA LEU A 101 -0.84 21.08 0.85
C LEU A 101 -0.89 22.35 0.01
N GLU A 102 -2.00 22.59 -0.67
CA GLU A 102 -2.19 23.82 -1.44
C GLU A 102 -2.03 25.07 -0.56
N ASN A 103 -2.68 25.09 0.61
CA ASN A 103 -2.56 26.19 1.56
C ASN A 103 -1.11 26.40 2.05
N LEU A 104 -0.38 25.31 2.33
CA LEU A 104 1.02 25.38 2.75
C LEU A 104 1.92 25.96 1.64
N ILE A 105 1.71 25.52 0.40
CA ILE A 105 2.46 26.03 -0.76
C ILE A 105 2.23 27.54 -0.93
N ILE A 106 0.97 27.97 -0.89
CA ILE A 106 0.60 29.38 -1.03
C ILE A 106 1.16 30.20 0.13
N GLN A 107 1.06 29.71 1.37
CA GLN A 107 1.60 30.37 2.56
C GLN A 107 3.11 30.64 2.45
N HIS A 108 3.86 29.69 1.89
CA HIS A 108 5.30 29.83 1.66
C HIS A 108 5.65 30.48 0.31
N ARG A 109 4.65 31.05 -0.40
CA ARG A 109 4.80 31.81 -1.66
C ARG A 109 5.41 31.03 -2.81
N PHE A 110 5.18 29.72 -2.84
CA PHE A 110 5.58 28.87 -3.97
C PHE A 110 4.50 28.80 -5.04
N ASN A 111 4.91 28.49 -6.28
CA ASN A 111 3.98 28.18 -7.35
C ASN A 111 3.43 26.75 -7.18
N THR A 112 2.11 26.63 -7.01
CA THR A 112 1.44 25.34 -6.82
C THR A 112 1.66 24.36 -7.96
N HIS A 113 1.66 24.83 -9.22
CA HIS A 113 1.86 23.95 -10.37
C HIS A 113 3.28 23.39 -10.44
N GLU A 114 4.28 24.20 -10.10
CA GLU A 114 5.68 23.74 -10.02
C GLU A 114 5.86 22.68 -8.93
N ILE A 115 5.32 22.93 -7.73
CA ILE A 115 5.41 21.98 -6.62
C ILE A 115 4.63 20.68 -6.92
N TYR A 116 3.42 20.78 -7.48
CA TYR A 116 2.64 19.59 -7.87
C TYR A 116 3.33 18.77 -8.95
N SER A 117 4.12 19.42 -9.83
CA SER A 117 4.97 18.70 -10.79
C SER A 117 6.00 17.82 -10.08
N VAL A 118 6.65 18.34 -9.03
CA VAL A 118 7.59 17.55 -8.21
C VAL A 118 6.89 16.39 -7.51
N PHE A 119 5.69 16.59 -6.99
CA PHE A 119 4.91 15.52 -6.36
C PHE A 119 4.53 14.42 -7.34
N ARG A 120 4.06 14.76 -8.55
CA ARG A 120 3.81 13.79 -9.61
C ARG A 120 5.08 13.03 -9.99
N MET A 121 6.21 13.71 -10.13
CA MET A 121 7.51 13.05 -10.41
C MET A 121 7.90 12.04 -9.32
N ALA A 122 7.64 12.34 -8.05
CA ALA A 122 7.89 11.38 -6.97
C ALA A 122 7.03 10.11 -7.13
N PHE A 123 5.77 10.25 -7.53
CA PHE A 123 4.89 9.12 -7.85
C PHE A 123 5.28 8.40 -9.15
N GLU A 124 5.80 9.10 -10.15
CA GLU A 124 6.37 8.49 -11.36
C GLU A 124 7.53 7.56 -11.00
N VAL A 125 8.47 8.04 -10.17
CA VAL A 125 9.60 7.23 -9.69
C VAL A 125 9.12 6.01 -8.88
N ALA A 126 8.06 6.17 -8.08
CA ALA A 126 7.46 5.04 -7.36
C ALA A 126 6.81 4.02 -8.33
N TYR A 127 6.13 4.50 -9.37
CA TYR A 127 5.53 3.67 -10.41
C TYR A 127 6.58 2.89 -11.19
N ASP A 128 7.67 3.54 -11.61
CA ASP A 128 8.76 2.88 -12.35
C ASP A 128 9.38 1.76 -11.53
N LYS A 129 9.65 2.02 -10.23
CA LYS A 129 10.13 0.99 -9.31
C LYS A 129 9.13 -0.14 -9.14
N PHE A 130 7.84 0.17 -9.01
CA PHE A 130 6.81 -0.84 -8.83
C PHE A 130 6.64 -1.73 -10.07
N THR A 131 6.56 -1.12 -11.25
CA THR A 131 6.36 -1.83 -12.52
C THR A 131 7.57 -2.63 -12.97
N ALA A 132 8.78 -2.24 -12.54
CA ALA A 132 9.98 -3.05 -12.75
C ALA A 132 9.95 -4.41 -12.03
N HIS A 133 9.15 -4.54 -10.96
CA HIS A 133 9.20 -5.72 -10.08
C HIS A 133 7.89 -6.50 -9.95
N ILE A 134 6.73 -5.86 -10.01
CA ILE A 134 5.46 -6.50 -9.62
C ILE A 134 4.66 -7.09 -10.78
N PRO A 135 4.36 -6.36 -11.88
CA PRO A 135 3.46 -6.85 -12.92
C PRO A 135 3.89 -8.19 -13.53
N ASN A 136 5.20 -8.38 -13.73
CA ASN A 136 5.77 -9.57 -14.35
C ASN A 136 6.33 -10.58 -13.33
N HIS A 137 5.99 -10.44 -12.04
CA HIS A 137 6.51 -11.35 -11.03
C HIS A 137 5.95 -12.78 -11.25
N PRO A 138 6.79 -13.84 -11.24
CA PRO A 138 6.34 -15.21 -11.54
C PRO A 138 5.20 -15.72 -10.65
N ALA A 139 5.11 -15.24 -9.42
CA ALA A 139 4.06 -15.62 -8.48
C ALA A 139 2.71 -14.89 -8.68
N ARG A 140 2.58 -13.95 -9.64
CA ARG A 140 1.33 -13.17 -9.82
C ARG A 140 0.12 -14.06 -10.13
N SER A 141 0.29 -15.08 -10.98
CA SER A 141 -0.78 -16.03 -11.29
C SER A 141 -1.24 -16.80 -10.06
N LEU A 142 -0.30 -17.15 -9.17
CA LEU A 142 -0.60 -17.80 -7.89
C LEU A 142 -1.34 -16.83 -6.97
N PHE A 143 -0.87 -15.60 -6.80
CA PHE A 143 -1.54 -14.59 -5.96
C PHE A 143 -2.98 -14.34 -6.42
N PHE A 144 -3.21 -14.24 -7.72
CA PHE A 144 -4.54 -14.14 -8.31
C PHE A 144 -5.39 -15.38 -8.01
N SER A 145 -4.84 -16.58 -8.19
CA SER A 145 -5.57 -17.84 -7.95
C SER A 145 -5.95 -18.03 -6.48
N CYS A 146 -5.06 -17.65 -5.55
CA CYS A 146 -5.32 -17.73 -4.13
C CYS A 146 -6.41 -16.76 -3.64
N GLN A 147 -6.77 -15.73 -4.41
CA GLN A 147 -7.92 -14.87 -4.07
C GLN A 147 -9.23 -15.65 -3.99
N ALA A 148 -9.33 -16.79 -4.68
CA ALA A 148 -10.47 -17.70 -4.58
C ALA A 148 -10.78 -18.13 -3.15
N PHE A 149 -9.78 -18.16 -2.28
CA PHE A 149 -9.94 -18.52 -0.88
C PHE A 149 -10.38 -17.35 0.01
N ASP A 150 -10.54 -16.14 -0.51
CA ASP A 150 -11.23 -15.04 0.16
C ASP A 150 -12.75 -15.10 -0.16
N PRO A 151 -13.61 -15.40 0.83
CA PRO A 151 -15.05 -15.41 0.63
C PRO A 151 -15.59 -14.10 0.05
N LYS A 152 -15.03 -12.95 0.44
CA LYS A 152 -15.51 -11.65 -0.05
C LYS A 152 -15.23 -11.47 -1.54
N PHE A 153 -14.10 -12.00 -2.00
CA PHE A 153 -13.71 -11.89 -3.40
C PHE A 153 -14.65 -12.68 -4.31
N ILE A 154 -14.99 -13.91 -3.93
CA ILE A 154 -15.88 -14.81 -4.68
C ILE A 154 -17.35 -14.37 -4.65
N HIS A 155 -17.79 -13.76 -3.55
CA HIS A 155 -19.19 -13.32 -3.39
C HIS A 155 -19.54 -12.00 -4.04
N PHE A 156 -18.55 -11.26 -4.53
CA PHE A 156 -18.83 -10.09 -5.34
C PHE A 156 -19.61 -10.49 -6.61
N GLU A 157 -20.53 -9.64 -7.10
CA GLU A 157 -21.53 -9.96 -8.15
C GLU A 157 -20.96 -10.21 -9.57
N ASP A 158 -19.75 -10.75 -9.69
CA ASP A 158 -19.12 -11.06 -10.95
C ASP A 158 -19.18 -12.57 -11.22
N ALA A 159 -20.00 -12.95 -12.20
CA ALA A 159 -20.16 -14.34 -12.62
C ALA A 159 -18.84 -14.98 -13.09
N LEU A 160 -17.87 -14.18 -13.58
CA LEU A 160 -16.56 -14.68 -14.00
C LEU A 160 -15.77 -15.23 -12.81
N ARG A 161 -15.88 -14.62 -11.62
CA ARG A 161 -15.20 -15.07 -10.40
C ARG A 161 -15.68 -16.43 -9.91
N LYS A 162 -16.85 -16.89 -10.36
CA LYS A 162 -17.39 -18.21 -10.01
C LYS A 162 -16.85 -19.32 -10.92
N ASN A 163 -16.07 -18.99 -11.94
CA ASN A 163 -15.42 -19.98 -12.79
C ASN A 163 -14.11 -20.47 -12.15
N ILE A 164 -14.14 -21.66 -11.52
CA ILE A 164 -12.99 -22.27 -10.85
C ILE A 164 -11.73 -22.35 -11.74
N ARG A 165 -11.89 -22.51 -13.06
CA ARG A 165 -10.77 -22.64 -14.01
C ARG A 165 -9.97 -21.34 -14.18
N GLN A 166 -10.48 -20.20 -13.73
CA GLN A 166 -9.71 -18.95 -13.70
C GLN A 166 -8.55 -18.99 -12.70
N TYR A 167 -8.62 -19.90 -11.73
CA TYR A 167 -7.68 -19.98 -10.62
C TYR A 167 -6.72 -21.19 -10.76
N ASN A 168 -6.39 -21.55 -12.00
CA ASN A 168 -5.64 -22.76 -12.36
C ASN A 168 -4.17 -22.78 -11.91
N ALA A 169 -3.64 -21.72 -11.30
CA ALA A 169 -2.34 -21.78 -10.64
C ALA A 169 -2.40 -22.59 -9.32
N VAL A 170 -3.61 -22.78 -8.76
CA VAL A 170 -3.88 -23.85 -7.79
C VAL A 170 -4.06 -25.13 -8.59
N LYS A 171 -3.17 -26.10 -8.37
CA LYS A 171 -3.06 -27.31 -9.20
C LYS A 171 -4.38 -28.09 -9.28
N GLU A 172 -5.10 -28.17 -8.17
CA GLU A 172 -6.39 -28.86 -8.05
C GLU A 172 -7.49 -28.19 -8.88
N PHE A 173 -7.35 -26.89 -9.20
CA PHE A 173 -8.34 -26.14 -10.00
C PHE A 173 -8.11 -26.24 -11.51
N GLU A 174 -6.92 -26.69 -11.96
CA GLU A 174 -6.65 -26.94 -13.37
C GLU A 174 -7.54 -28.07 -13.92
N ASN A 175 -7.63 -29.16 -13.15
CA ASN A 175 -8.42 -30.35 -13.45
C ASN A 175 -9.20 -30.79 -12.20
N PRO A 176 -10.29 -30.08 -11.84
CA PRO A 176 -11.01 -30.34 -10.59
C PRO A 176 -11.78 -31.67 -10.67
N SER A 177 -11.80 -32.41 -9.55
CA SER A 177 -12.65 -33.59 -9.42
C SER A 177 -14.13 -33.20 -9.33
N ASP A 178 -15.03 -34.15 -9.55
CA ASP A 178 -16.47 -33.95 -9.41
C ASP A 178 -16.84 -33.52 -7.97
N GLU A 179 -16.16 -34.06 -6.95
CA GLU A 179 -16.31 -33.63 -5.56
C GLU A 179 -15.89 -32.19 -5.35
N LEU A 180 -14.76 -31.77 -5.94
CA LEU A 180 -14.28 -30.39 -5.82
C LEU A 180 -15.21 -29.41 -6.55
N LEU A 181 -15.72 -29.77 -7.73
CA LEU A 181 -16.73 -28.97 -8.44
C LEU A 181 -18.01 -28.81 -7.62
N ARG A 182 -18.44 -29.87 -6.93
CA ARG A 182 -19.59 -29.82 -6.01
C ARG A 182 -19.32 -28.89 -4.82
N GLU A 183 -18.18 -29.01 -4.16
CA GLU A 183 -17.79 -28.12 -3.07
C GLU A 183 -17.69 -26.66 -3.52
N TRP A 184 -17.12 -26.42 -4.70
CA TRP A 184 -17.02 -25.09 -5.29
C TRP A 184 -18.39 -24.46 -5.53
N GLY A 185 -19.35 -25.23 -6.05
CA GLY A 185 -20.73 -24.78 -6.22
C GLY A 185 -21.40 -24.38 -4.90
N ILE A 186 -21.17 -25.16 -3.83
CA ILE A 186 -21.66 -24.83 -2.49
C ILE A 186 -21.00 -23.54 -2.00
N TYR A 187 -19.67 -23.45 -2.08
CA TYR A 187 -18.89 -22.30 -1.63
C TYR A 187 -19.33 -21.00 -2.30
N CYS A 188 -19.52 -21.01 -3.62
CA CYS A 188 -20.01 -19.88 -4.42
C CYS A 188 -21.45 -19.45 -4.06
N GLY A 189 -22.22 -20.32 -3.42
CA GLY A 189 -23.60 -20.06 -2.98
C GLY A 189 -23.74 -19.71 -1.49
N LEU A 190 -22.67 -19.80 -0.70
CA LEU A 190 -22.73 -19.49 0.73
C LEU A 190 -22.94 -18.00 0.94
N ASN A 191 -23.93 -17.59 1.74
CA ASN A 191 -23.99 -16.21 2.20
C ASN A 191 -22.95 -16.00 3.31
N ASN A 192 -21.71 -15.68 2.93
CA ASN A 192 -20.64 -15.43 3.88
C ASN A 192 -20.70 -13.96 4.32
N GLU A 193 -21.05 -13.72 5.59
CA GLU A 193 -20.89 -12.39 6.20
C GLU A 193 -19.45 -11.88 6.04
N LEU A 194 -19.27 -10.56 6.03
CA LEU A 194 -18.00 -9.86 5.76
C LEU A 194 -16.87 -10.28 6.73
N ILE A 195 -16.20 -11.40 6.45
CA ILE A 195 -15.05 -11.88 7.22
C ILE A 195 -13.85 -10.96 6.99
N GLY A 196 -13.34 -10.35 8.06
CA GLY A 196 -12.09 -9.59 8.00
C GLY A 196 -10.87 -10.51 7.85
N GLU A 197 -9.77 -9.96 7.31
CA GLU A 197 -8.49 -10.66 7.05
C GLU A 197 -7.97 -11.51 8.22
N VAL A 198 -8.33 -11.16 9.47
CA VAL A 198 -7.81 -11.76 10.70
C VAL A 198 -8.54 -13.07 11.10
N LYS A 199 -9.57 -13.49 10.36
CA LYS A 199 -10.35 -14.69 10.71
C LYS A 199 -10.45 -15.71 9.57
N LEU A 200 -9.59 -15.62 8.55
CA LEU A 200 -9.67 -16.49 7.37
C LEU A 200 -9.33 -17.95 7.70
N ASP A 201 -8.33 -18.16 8.55
CA ASP A 201 -7.98 -19.47 9.13
C ASP A 201 -9.18 -20.10 9.85
N LYS A 202 -9.83 -19.34 10.73
CA LYS A 202 -11.01 -19.79 11.48
C LYS A 202 -12.20 -20.06 10.56
N TYR A 203 -12.35 -19.28 9.50
CA TYR A 203 -13.38 -19.50 8.51
C TYR A 203 -13.22 -20.87 7.86
N TRP A 204 -12.02 -21.17 7.32
CA TRP A 204 -11.76 -22.45 6.65
C TRP A 204 -11.80 -23.63 7.62
N LEU A 205 -11.32 -23.49 8.86
CA LEU A 205 -11.47 -24.51 9.90
C LEU A 205 -12.95 -24.83 10.18
N ASN A 206 -13.81 -23.81 10.25
CA ASN A 206 -15.25 -24.01 10.46
C ASN A 206 -15.96 -24.62 9.23
N LYS A 207 -15.34 -24.57 8.06
CA LYS A 207 -15.86 -25.14 6.81
C LYS A 207 -15.35 -26.53 6.50
N ALA A 208 -14.39 -27.06 7.26
CA ALA A 208 -13.77 -28.35 7.01
C ALA A 208 -14.74 -29.54 6.91
N THR A 209 -15.90 -29.49 7.60
CA THR A 209 -16.93 -30.54 7.48
C THR A 209 -17.82 -30.39 6.25
N GLN A 210 -18.08 -29.16 5.81
CA GLN A 210 -18.97 -28.84 4.69
C GLN A 210 -18.21 -28.84 3.35
N LEU A 211 -16.96 -28.38 3.37
CA LEU A 211 -16.08 -28.16 2.23
C LEU A 211 -14.69 -28.78 2.53
N PRO A 212 -14.61 -30.11 2.74
CA PRO A 212 -13.38 -30.75 3.18
C PRO A 212 -12.19 -30.55 2.22
N ILE A 213 -12.40 -30.59 0.90
CA ILE A 213 -11.33 -30.40 -0.08
C ILE A 213 -10.89 -28.93 -0.09
N LEU A 214 -11.82 -27.98 -0.24
CA LEU A 214 -11.49 -26.55 -0.29
C LEU A 214 -10.86 -26.05 1.00
N SER A 215 -11.35 -26.52 2.16
CA SER A 215 -10.79 -26.11 3.45
C SER A 215 -9.39 -26.65 3.66
N ASN A 216 -9.11 -27.87 3.18
CA ASN A 216 -7.75 -28.41 3.22
C ASN A 216 -6.81 -27.58 2.35
N LEU A 217 -7.21 -27.27 1.11
CA LEU A 217 -6.42 -26.43 0.20
C LEU A 217 -6.18 -25.01 0.73
N ALA A 218 -7.16 -24.43 1.44
CA ALA A 218 -7.03 -23.09 1.98
C ALA A 218 -6.14 -22.99 3.24
N LEU A 219 -5.91 -24.12 3.92
CA LEU A 219 -5.16 -24.22 5.16
C LEU A 219 -3.74 -24.81 4.97
N ASP A 220 -3.43 -25.32 3.78
CA ASP A 220 -2.09 -25.74 3.34
C ASP A 220 -1.17 -24.52 3.10
#